data_AF-A0A4R5NA70-F1
#
_entry.id   AF-A0A4R5NA70-F1
#
_cell.length_a   1.000
_cell.length_b   1.000
_cell.length_c   1.000
_cell.angle_alpha   90.00
_cell.angle_beta   90.00
_cell.angle_gamma   90.00
#
_symmetry.space_group_name_H-M   'P 1'
#
loop_
_entity.id
_entity.type
_entity.pdbx_description
1 polymer ?
#
loop_
_entity_poly.entity_id
_entity_poly.type
_entity_poly.pdbx_seq_one_letter_code
_entity_poly.pdbx_strand_id
1 'polypeptide(L)'
;MKKGVLIGIISSLVTLVVCGIAFYTYSELQDDRDDRTDTPQEQSTSTSYSQSGSGGSSTTSSSSSSSMPGGYNLPSQDKVNERLNSDLDKFVQNNSTDIHNGKSNDELYDMFEDQYVDAYENELERKHGESQDDAIEKLLDQGVANLNFNERITAAKQ
;
A
#
# COMPACT_ATOMS: atom_id res chain seq x y z
N MET A 1 26.57 42.92 23.53
CA MET A 1 25.69 41.80 23.93
C MET A 1 25.04 41.25 22.68
N LYS A 2 25.32 40.01 22.27
CA LYS A 2 24.58 39.34 21.19
C LYS A 2 24.10 38.01 21.77
N LYS A 3 22.83 37.97 22.18
CA LYS A 3 22.11 36.75 22.57
C LYS A 3 21.20 36.43 21.39
N GLY A 4 21.41 35.29 20.74
CA GLY A 4 20.51 34.89 19.67
C GLY A 4 21.02 33.80 18.72
N VAL A 5 21.67 32.75 19.24
CA VAL A 5 21.84 31.48 18.50
C VAL A 5 21.87 30.36 19.53
N LEU A 6 20.73 29.79 19.92
CA LEU A 6 20.70 28.51 20.65
C LEU A 6 19.37 27.73 20.57
N ILE A 7 18.49 28.02 19.62
CA ILE A 7 17.24 27.28 19.45
C ILE A 7 17.25 26.75 18.02
N GLY A 8 17.75 25.53 17.85
CA GLY A 8 17.81 24.87 16.54
C GLY A 8 18.32 23.43 16.59
N ILE A 9 19.06 23.05 17.64
CA ILE A 9 19.74 21.74 17.67
C ILE A 9 18.99 20.70 18.53
N ILE A 10 18.07 21.12 19.41
CA ILE A 10 17.42 20.20 20.36
C ILE A 10 16.23 19.43 19.72
N SER A 11 15.64 19.92 18.62
CA SER A 11 14.46 19.28 18.03
C SER A 11 14.75 18.12 17.08
N SER A 12 15.98 17.98 16.57
CA SER A 12 16.34 16.89 15.64
C SER A 12 16.67 15.55 16.31
N LEU A 13 16.87 15.52 17.63
CA LEU A 13 17.23 14.28 18.33
C LEU A 13 16.02 13.45 18.77
N VAL A 14 14.82 14.02 18.85
CA VAL A 14 13.63 13.27 19.29
C VAL A 14 13.03 12.43 18.16
N THR A 15 13.17 12.86 16.89
CA THR A 15 12.57 12.15 15.74
C THR A 15 13.36 10.89 15.35
N LEU A 16 14.67 10.83 15.61
CA LEU A 16 15.49 9.66 15.24
C LEU A 16 15.35 8.47 16.20
N VAL A 17 14.83 8.67 17.41
CA VAL A 17 14.73 7.58 18.40
C VAL A 17 13.56 6.64 18.11
N VAL A 18 12.54 7.06 17.37
CA VAL A 18 11.38 6.20 17.05
C VAL A 18 11.62 5.28 15.85
N CYS A 19 12.46 5.66 14.87
CA CYS A 19 12.84 4.77 13.77
C CYS A 19 13.91 3.73 14.15
N GLY A 20 14.78 4.02 15.13
CA GLY A 20 15.91 3.15 15.46
C GLY A 20 15.57 1.83 16.17
N ILE A 21 14.44 1.77 16.90
CA ILE A 21 14.09 0.57 17.69
C ILE A 21 13.51 -0.54 16.80
N ALA A 22 12.87 -0.19 15.67
CA ALA A 22 12.28 -1.16 14.76
C ALA A 22 13.32 -1.98 13.96
N PHE A 23 14.54 -1.46 13.78
CA PHE A 23 15.56 -2.10 12.94
C PHE A 23 16.44 -3.12 13.70
N TYR A 24 16.53 -3.03 15.03
CA TYR A 24 17.50 -3.86 15.79
C TYR A 24 16.97 -5.23 16.22
N THR A 25 15.66 -5.48 16.19
CA THR A 25 15.10 -6.79 16.58
C THR A 25 14.96 -7.79 15.43
N TYR A 26 15.28 -7.39 14.19
CA TYR A 26 15.06 -8.24 13.01
C TYR A 26 16.34 -8.92 12.47
N SER A 27 17.52 -8.48 12.89
CA SER A 27 18.79 -9.00 12.34
C SER A 27 19.20 -10.38 12.88
N GLU A 28 18.43 -10.98 13.79
CA GLU A 28 18.81 -12.23 14.49
C GLU A 28 17.89 -13.43 14.16
N LEU A 29 17.19 -13.40 13.01
CA LEU A 29 16.29 -14.48 12.58
C LEU A 29 16.48 -14.97 11.13
N GLN A 30 17.49 -14.48 10.39
CA GLN A 30 17.77 -14.95 9.02
C GLN A 30 19.05 -15.79 8.93
N ASP A 31 19.11 -16.92 9.65
CA ASP A 31 20.23 -17.87 9.48
C ASP A 31 19.80 -19.28 9.11
N ASP A 32 18.55 -19.53 8.72
CA ASP A 32 18.16 -20.85 8.25
C ASP A 32 16.96 -20.78 7.28
N ARG A 33 17.25 -20.76 5.97
CA ARG A 33 16.57 -21.59 4.94
C ARG A 33 16.89 -21.08 3.53
N ASP A 34 18.06 -21.46 3.05
CA ASP A 34 18.28 -21.69 1.63
C ASP A 34 18.40 -23.20 1.37
N ASP A 35 17.93 -23.60 0.20
CA ASP A 35 18.10 -24.89 -0.47
C ASP A 35 17.29 -26.12 -0.01
N ARG A 36 16.13 -26.31 -0.67
CA ARG A 36 16.04 -27.41 -1.65
C ARG A 36 14.83 -27.33 -2.59
N THR A 37 15.17 -27.12 -3.86
CA THR A 37 14.48 -27.52 -5.09
C THR A 37 13.96 -28.96 -5.06
N ASP A 38 12.76 -29.21 -5.59
CA ASP A 38 12.51 -30.19 -6.67
C ASP A 38 11.08 -30.08 -7.24
N THR A 39 11.01 -30.02 -8.57
CA THR A 39 9.84 -29.79 -9.46
C THR A 39 9.02 -31.08 -9.77
N PRO A 40 8.17 -31.15 -10.81
CA PRO A 40 6.70 -30.98 -10.81
C PRO A 40 5.92 -32.24 -11.24
N GLN A 41 4.59 -32.32 -11.05
CA GLN A 41 3.79 -33.27 -11.85
C GLN A 41 2.33 -32.86 -12.03
N GLU A 42 1.95 -32.73 -13.30
CA GLU A 42 0.61 -32.48 -13.81
C GLU A 42 -0.36 -33.65 -13.55
N GLN A 43 -1.65 -33.33 -13.35
CA GLN A 43 -2.72 -34.17 -13.88
C GLN A 43 -4.03 -33.39 -14.06
N SER A 44 -4.46 -33.32 -15.33
CA SER A 44 -5.71 -32.72 -15.82
C SER A 44 -6.95 -33.48 -15.34
N THR A 45 -8.08 -32.79 -15.15
CA THR A 45 -9.41 -33.29 -15.58
C THR A 45 -10.50 -32.20 -15.61
N SER A 46 -10.80 -31.77 -16.83
CA SER A 46 -12.13 -31.70 -17.47
C SER A 46 -13.30 -30.90 -16.85
N THR A 47 -13.61 -29.81 -17.56
CA THR A 47 -14.91 -29.17 -17.78
C THR A 47 -16.13 -30.11 -17.77
N SER A 48 -17.17 -29.74 -17.03
CA SER A 48 -18.55 -30.15 -17.34
C SER A 48 -19.52 -28.99 -17.16
N TYR A 49 -20.11 -28.63 -18.28
CA TYR A 49 -21.26 -27.77 -18.46
C TYR A 49 -22.49 -28.42 -17.83
N SER A 50 -23.34 -27.62 -17.18
CA SER A 50 -24.72 -27.99 -16.89
C SER A 50 -25.59 -26.76 -17.04
N GLN A 51 -26.24 -26.69 -18.20
CA GLN A 51 -27.31 -25.77 -18.54
C GLN A 51 -28.64 -26.50 -18.32
N SER A 52 -29.50 -25.97 -17.45
CA SER A 52 -30.98 -26.08 -17.43
C SER A 52 -31.47 -25.53 -16.08
N GLY A 53 -32.50 -24.69 -15.95
CA GLY A 53 -33.40 -24.07 -16.92
C GLY A 53 -34.30 -23.05 -16.20
N SER A 54 -34.58 -21.96 -16.91
CA SER A 54 -35.78 -21.12 -16.96
C SER A 54 -36.68 -20.91 -15.71
N GLY A 55 -36.86 -19.63 -15.35
CA GLY A 55 -38.17 -19.11 -14.91
C GLY A 55 -38.15 -18.01 -13.86
N GLY A 56 -38.54 -16.78 -14.23
CA GLY A 56 -39.21 -15.83 -13.33
C GLY A 56 -38.52 -14.48 -13.08
N SER A 57 -39.03 -13.43 -13.75
CA SER A 57 -38.72 -12.01 -13.53
C SER A 57 -38.91 -11.56 -12.08
N SER A 58 -38.03 -10.66 -11.59
CA SER A 58 -38.35 -9.29 -11.12
C SER A 58 -37.15 -8.69 -10.35
N THR A 59 -36.69 -7.53 -10.82
CA THR A 59 -36.11 -6.41 -10.05
C THR A 59 -35.22 -6.71 -8.83
N THR A 60 -33.92 -6.49 -8.98
CA THR A 60 -33.18 -5.44 -8.26
C THR A 60 -31.82 -5.28 -8.93
N SER A 61 -31.47 -4.05 -9.31
CA SER A 61 -30.11 -3.64 -9.61
C SER A 61 -29.27 -3.73 -8.33
N SER A 62 -28.76 -4.92 -8.04
CA SER A 62 -27.66 -5.11 -7.10
C SER A 62 -26.37 -4.92 -7.90
N SER A 63 -25.76 -3.74 -7.72
CA SER A 63 -24.34 -3.54 -7.97
C SER A 63 -23.58 -4.75 -7.44
N SER A 64 -22.91 -5.45 -8.34
CA SER A 64 -22.12 -6.64 -8.06
C SER A 64 -20.92 -6.26 -7.20
N SER A 65 -21.12 -6.15 -5.89
CA SER A 65 -20.05 -6.40 -4.93
C SER A 65 -19.81 -7.90 -4.96
N SER A 66 -18.78 -8.34 -5.66
CA SER A 66 -18.21 -9.66 -5.47
C SER A 66 -17.78 -9.76 -4.00
N SER A 67 -18.67 -10.25 -3.15
CA SER A 67 -18.34 -10.61 -1.79
C SER A 67 -17.33 -11.74 -1.86
N MET A 68 -16.06 -11.41 -1.63
CA MET A 68 -15.00 -12.40 -1.43
C MET A 68 -15.46 -13.36 -0.31
N PRO A 69 -15.47 -14.69 -0.55
CA PRO A 69 -15.94 -15.65 0.42
C PRO A 69 -14.87 -15.84 1.50
N GLY A 70 -15.07 -15.14 2.61
CA GLY A 70 -14.17 -15.14 3.76
C GLY A 70 -14.22 -13.75 4.38
N GLY A 71 -15.04 -13.56 5.42
CA GLY A 71 -15.27 -12.26 6.04
C GLY A 71 -14.05 -11.76 6.82
N TYR A 72 -12.99 -11.40 6.12
CA TYR A 72 -11.87 -10.65 6.65
C TYR A 72 -12.26 -9.18 6.59
N ASN A 73 -12.17 -8.50 7.74
CA ASN A 73 -12.65 -7.14 7.91
C ASN A 73 -11.59 -6.14 7.39
N LEU A 74 -11.19 -6.29 6.13
CA LEU A 74 -10.33 -5.33 5.44
C LEU A 74 -11.03 -3.97 5.36
N PRO A 75 -10.29 -2.84 5.37
CA PRO A 75 -10.89 -1.53 5.18
C PRO A 75 -11.65 -1.46 3.84
N SER A 76 -12.70 -0.64 3.79
CA SER A 76 -13.38 -0.38 2.53
C SER A 76 -12.46 0.37 1.56
N GLN A 77 -12.71 0.23 0.25
CA GLN A 77 -11.97 0.97 -0.78
C GLN A 77 -12.00 2.49 -0.52
N ASP A 78 -13.13 3.04 -0.07
CA ASP A 78 -13.23 4.47 0.27
C ASP A 78 -12.26 4.89 1.38
N LYS A 79 -12.05 4.02 2.38
CA LYS A 79 -11.11 4.29 3.48
C LYS A 79 -9.66 4.21 3.01
N VAL A 80 -9.36 3.27 2.12
CA VAL A 80 -8.05 3.18 1.47
C VAL A 80 -7.79 4.41 0.62
N ASN A 81 -8.76 4.81 -0.22
CA ASN A 81 -8.66 6.00 -1.06
C ASN A 81 -8.46 7.28 -0.22
N GLU A 82 -9.23 7.44 0.86
CA GLU A 82 -9.09 8.58 1.80
C GLU A 82 -7.68 8.62 2.41
N ARG A 83 -7.17 7.47 2.85
CA ARG A 83 -5.83 7.36 3.44
C ARG A 83 -4.74 7.67 2.42
N LEU A 84 -4.78 7.06 1.24
CA LEU A 84 -3.78 7.27 0.18
C LEU A 84 -3.79 8.71 -0.33
N ASN A 85 -4.95 9.35 -0.42
CA ASN A 85 -5.02 10.79 -0.73
C ASN A 85 -4.34 11.62 0.37
N SER A 86 -4.61 11.34 1.65
CA SER A 86 -3.93 12.03 2.74
C SER A 86 -2.42 11.81 2.74
N ASP A 87 -1.97 10.60 2.38
CA ASP A 87 -0.56 10.26 2.32
C ASP A 87 0.13 10.90 1.12
N LEU A 88 -0.54 11.02 -0.03
CA LEU A 88 -0.05 11.79 -1.17
C LEU A 88 0.10 13.29 -0.83
N ASP A 89 -0.79 13.88 -0.02
CA ASP A 89 -0.61 15.25 0.46
C ASP A 89 0.65 15.41 1.31
N LYS A 90 0.87 14.46 2.23
CA LYS A 90 2.09 14.44 3.05
C LYS A 90 3.33 14.22 2.19
N PHE A 91 3.27 13.33 1.21
CA PHE A 91 4.36 13.09 0.26
C PHE A 91 4.75 14.37 -0.46
N VAL A 92 3.78 15.10 -1.02
CA VAL A 92 4.00 16.38 -1.69
C VAL A 92 4.63 17.41 -0.75
N GLN A 93 4.14 17.50 0.49
CA GLN A 93 4.69 18.43 1.48
C GLN A 93 6.14 18.08 1.86
N ASN A 94 6.42 16.80 2.09
CA ASN A 94 7.70 16.32 2.62
C ASN A 94 8.78 16.24 1.54
N ASN A 95 8.40 15.99 0.28
CA ASN A 95 9.33 15.82 -0.85
C ASN A 95 9.32 17.03 -1.81
N SER A 96 8.87 18.20 -1.35
CA SER A 96 8.78 19.43 -2.15
C SER A 96 10.10 19.79 -2.87
N THR A 97 11.23 19.59 -2.20
CA THR A 97 12.57 19.81 -2.79
C THR A 97 12.82 18.88 -3.98
N ASP A 98 12.54 17.59 -3.85
CA ASP A 98 12.73 16.62 -4.94
C ASP A 98 11.79 16.87 -6.11
N ILE A 99 10.53 17.26 -5.82
CA ILE A 99 9.54 17.66 -6.82
C ILE A 99 10.04 18.87 -7.63
N HIS A 100 10.65 19.85 -6.96
CA HIS A 100 11.15 21.09 -7.58
C HIS A 100 12.51 20.91 -8.27
N ASN A 101 13.33 19.97 -7.81
CA ASN A 101 14.64 19.66 -8.40
C ASN A 101 14.55 18.84 -9.69
N GLY A 102 13.34 18.60 -10.19
CA GLY A 102 13.12 18.03 -11.52
C GLY A 102 13.16 16.51 -11.58
N LYS A 103 12.95 15.80 -10.45
CA LYS A 103 12.69 14.36 -10.50
C LYS A 103 11.52 14.07 -11.45
N SER A 104 11.64 12.98 -12.19
CA SER A 104 10.58 12.48 -13.06
C SER A 104 9.37 12.04 -12.22
N ASN A 105 8.20 12.01 -12.84
CA ASN A 105 7.01 11.55 -12.13
C ASN A 105 7.11 10.08 -11.74
N ASP A 106 7.79 9.25 -12.54
CA ASP A 106 8.03 7.84 -12.23
C ASP A 106 8.91 7.70 -10.98
N GLU A 107 10.04 8.42 -10.90
CA GLU A 107 10.89 8.41 -9.69
C GLU A 107 10.14 8.91 -8.44
N LEU A 108 9.26 9.90 -8.59
CA LEU A 108 8.45 10.39 -7.48
C LEU A 108 7.37 9.40 -7.07
N TYR A 109 6.86 8.65 -8.04
CA TYR A 109 5.85 7.62 -7.82
C TYR A 109 6.47 6.41 -7.10
N ASP A 110 7.63 5.92 -7.55
CA ASP A 110 8.40 4.88 -6.84
C ASP A 110 8.68 5.30 -5.39
N MET A 111 9.13 6.55 -5.18
CA MET A 111 9.34 7.08 -3.83
C MET A 111 8.06 7.16 -2.99
N PHE A 112 6.89 7.36 -3.61
CA PHE A 112 5.61 7.38 -2.91
C PHE A 112 5.17 5.97 -2.54
N GLU A 113 5.35 5.00 -3.44
CA GLU A 113 5.09 3.58 -3.18
C GLU A 113 5.92 3.10 -1.99
N ASP A 114 7.25 3.24 -2.07
CA ASP A 114 8.20 2.84 -1.03
C ASP A 114 7.87 3.44 0.36
N GLN A 115 7.51 4.72 0.41
CA GLN A 115 7.35 5.45 1.67
C GLN A 115 5.97 5.27 2.30
N TYR A 116 4.93 5.13 1.48
CA TYR A 116 3.54 5.22 1.94
C TYR A 116 2.70 4.00 1.56
N VAL A 117 2.82 3.46 0.35
CA VAL A 117 2.01 2.32 -0.09
C VAL A 117 2.51 1.05 0.58
N ASP A 118 3.80 0.74 0.46
CA ASP A 118 4.43 -0.43 1.10
C ASP A 118 4.27 -0.38 2.62
N ALA A 119 4.41 0.81 3.21
CA ALA A 119 4.21 0.99 4.64
C ALA A 119 2.75 0.70 5.06
N TYR A 120 1.78 1.02 4.20
CA TYR A 120 0.36 0.77 4.45
C TYR A 120 0.01 -0.70 4.24
N GLU A 121 0.56 -1.35 3.22
CA GLU A 121 0.47 -2.80 2.99
C GLU A 121 0.94 -3.58 4.22
N ASN A 122 2.17 -3.31 4.67
CA ASN A 122 2.74 -3.88 5.89
C ASN A 122 1.87 -3.61 7.13
N GLU A 123 1.18 -2.46 7.21
CA GLU A 123 0.24 -2.16 8.29
C GLU A 123 -1.01 -3.05 8.23
N LEU A 124 -1.55 -3.29 7.03
CA LEU A 124 -2.73 -4.11 6.81
C LEU A 124 -2.42 -5.59 7.02
N GLU A 125 -1.30 -6.10 6.51
CA GLU A 125 -0.87 -7.48 6.74
C GLU A 125 -0.68 -7.77 8.23
N ARG A 126 -0.05 -6.85 8.97
CA ARG A 126 0.12 -7.02 10.42
C ARG A 126 -1.21 -7.08 11.18
N LYS A 127 -2.25 -6.42 10.66
CA LYS A 127 -3.58 -6.39 11.28
C LYS A 127 -4.47 -7.54 10.85
N HIS A 128 -4.35 -8.00 9.61
CA HIS A 128 -5.28 -8.91 8.95
C HIS A 128 -4.67 -10.27 8.61
N GLY A 129 -3.35 -10.40 8.74
CA GLY A 129 -2.55 -11.59 8.48
C GLY A 129 -2.12 -11.72 7.02
N GLU A 130 -0.95 -12.32 6.81
CA GLU A 130 -0.35 -12.59 5.48
C GLU A 130 -1.26 -13.45 4.58
N SER A 131 -2.19 -14.23 5.14
CA SER A 131 -3.18 -14.96 4.32
C SER A 131 -4.11 -14.07 3.47
N GLN A 132 -4.10 -12.76 3.72
CA GLN A 132 -4.87 -11.74 3.00
C GLN A 132 -4.02 -10.89 2.06
N ASP A 133 -2.74 -11.22 1.87
CA ASP A 133 -1.77 -10.48 1.05
C ASP A 133 -2.34 -10.13 -0.34
N ASP A 134 -2.71 -11.14 -1.13
CA ASP A 134 -3.39 -11.00 -2.43
C ASP A 134 -4.62 -10.06 -2.44
N ALA A 135 -5.33 -9.95 -1.31
CA ALA A 135 -6.52 -9.10 -1.19
C ALA A 135 -6.15 -7.67 -0.75
N ILE A 136 -5.10 -7.52 0.05
CA ILE A 136 -4.51 -6.25 0.46
C ILE A 136 -3.84 -5.57 -0.74
N GLU A 137 -3.00 -6.30 -1.46
CA GLU A 137 -2.32 -5.83 -2.69
C GLU A 137 -3.35 -5.27 -3.68
N LYS A 138 -4.36 -6.08 -4.05
CA LYS A 138 -5.43 -5.64 -4.97
C LYS A 138 -6.19 -4.40 -4.49
N LEU A 139 -6.39 -4.27 -3.18
CA LEU A 139 -7.10 -3.13 -2.58
C LEU A 139 -6.26 -1.86 -2.68
N LEU A 140 -4.95 -1.97 -2.45
CA LEU A 140 -3.99 -0.88 -2.56
C LEU A 140 -3.75 -0.51 -4.03
N ASP A 141 -3.56 -1.47 -4.93
CA ASP A 141 -3.46 -1.25 -6.38
C ASP A 141 -4.64 -0.43 -6.90
N GLN A 142 -5.86 -0.83 -6.55
CA GLN A 142 -7.05 -0.09 -6.92
C GLN A 142 -7.06 1.31 -6.30
N GLY A 143 -6.57 1.45 -5.07
CA GLY A 143 -6.45 2.73 -4.38
C GLY A 143 -5.48 3.68 -5.07
N VAL A 144 -4.31 3.19 -5.42
CA VAL A 144 -3.26 3.94 -6.11
C VAL A 144 -3.70 4.31 -7.53
N ALA A 145 -4.34 3.39 -8.25
CA ALA A 145 -4.93 3.68 -9.58
C ALA A 145 -5.99 4.79 -9.55
N ASN A 146 -6.65 5.01 -8.42
CA ASN A 146 -7.62 6.10 -8.23
C ASN A 146 -6.98 7.43 -7.80
N LEU A 147 -5.68 7.47 -7.54
CA LEU A 147 -4.99 8.70 -7.17
C LEU A 147 -4.77 9.60 -8.38
N ASN A 148 -5.05 10.90 -8.21
CA ASN A 148 -4.65 11.93 -9.17
C ASN A 148 -3.18 12.31 -8.97
N PHE A 149 -2.28 11.31 -8.91
CA PHE A 149 -0.86 11.50 -8.57
C PHE A 149 -0.18 12.55 -9.45
N ASN A 150 -0.23 12.33 -10.77
CA ASN A 150 0.39 13.23 -11.75
C ASN A 150 -0.14 14.65 -11.70
N GLU A 151 -1.44 14.83 -11.47
CA GLU A 151 -2.05 16.16 -11.36
C GLU A 151 -1.55 16.88 -10.11
N ARG A 152 -1.49 16.19 -8.96
CA ARG A 152 -0.99 16.76 -7.71
C ARG A 152 0.49 17.11 -7.76
N ILE A 153 1.32 16.24 -8.32
CA ILE A 153 2.76 16.54 -8.53
C ILE A 153 2.92 17.73 -9.47
N THR A 154 2.15 17.79 -10.55
CA THR A 154 2.19 18.92 -11.49
C THR A 154 1.77 20.23 -10.84
N ALA A 155 0.73 20.21 -10.01
CA ALA A 155 0.29 21.39 -9.25
C ALA A 155 1.35 21.84 -8.23
N ALA A 156 2.04 20.90 -7.58
CA ALA A 156 3.09 21.19 -6.62
C ALA A 156 4.38 21.76 -7.25
N LYS A 157 4.59 21.57 -8.55
CA LYS A 157 5.74 22.13 -9.32
C LYS A 157 5.57 23.61 -9.67
N GLN A 158 4.37 24.17 -9.53
CA GLN A 158 4.05 25.57 -9.83
C GLN A 158 4.41 26.48 -8.65
#